data_AF-A0A9D8E982-F1
#
_entry.id   AF-A0A9D8E982-F1
#
_cell.length_a   1.000
_cell.length_b   1.000
_cell.length_c   1.000
_cell.angle_alpha   90.00
_cell.angle_beta   90.00
_cell.angle_gamma   90.00
#
_symmetry.space_group_name_H-M   'P 1'
#
loop_
_entity.id
_entity.type
_entity.pdbx_description
1 polymer ?
#
loop_
_entity_poly.entity_id
_entity_poly.type
_entity_poly.pdbx_seq_one_letter_code
_entity_poly.pdbx_strand_id
1 'polypeptide(L)'
;MVEAAIDTAKNEIAGLDAKISTIEDELGQLNYERDLLSKSIEEKRELLEERLVYTYKYSKNNVVKMILTARDINEFISIVYLLKNILSQDAALLESIRLDKESYDRIMRKSEEKKRELEESRSARISEQQKLEKNLEKNELLLEKVKHEKASVSGILAAIRERIARIQPEGVTLTGEWSMVATSYYAGGGGINGNGITATGLRARKGLVAVDPKVIRLGTKLYIEGYGVAIAADTGGWIKGNRIDLCFDTLEECYRFGRRKIYVYLAE
;
A
#
# COMPACT_ATOMS: atom_id res chain seq x y z
N MET A 1 -10.69 1.38 -1.03
CA MET A 1 -9.58 2.27 -1.44
C MET A 1 -8.22 1.71 -1.09
N VAL A 2 -7.99 1.25 0.15
CA VAL A 2 -6.68 0.72 0.57
C VAL A 2 -6.30 -0.59 -0.12
N GLU A 3 -7.22 -1.55 -0.22
CA GLU A 3 -7.00 -2.81 -0.95
C GLU A 3 -6.67 -2.58 -2.42
N ALA A 4 -7.44 -1.72 -3.10
CA ALA A 4 -7.18 -1.36 -4.49
C ALA A 4 -5.78 -0.75 -4.71
N ALA A 5 -5.27 0.05 -3.75
CA ALA A 5 -3.93 0.61 -3.83
C ALA A 5 -2.84 -0.45 -3.63
N ILE A 6 -3.06 -1.42 -2.73
CA ILE A 6 -2.16 -2.56 -2.52
C ILE A 6 -2.12 -3.44 -3.76
N ASP A 7 -3.27 -3.74 -4.36
CA ASP A 7 -3.36 -4.59 -5.55
C ASP A 7 -2.70 -3.91 -6.76
N THR A 8 -2.88 -2.59 -6.90
CA THR A 8 -2.20 -1.81 -7.94
C THR A 8 -0.68 -1.90 -7.78
N ALA A 9 -0.15 -1.64 -6.57
CA ALA A 9 1.28 -1.72 -6.30
C ALA A 9 1.85 -3.14 -6.54
N LYS A 10 1.11 -4.19 -6.16
CA LYS A 10 1.50 -5.58 -6.43
C LYS A 10 1.55 -5.88 -7.93
N ASN A 11 0.57 -5.39 -8.70
CA ASN A 11 0.55 -5.55 -10.15
C ASN A 11 1.72 -4.82 -10.81
N GLU A 12 2.07 -3.61 -10.34
CA GLU A 12 3.25 -2.86 -10.81
C GLU A 12 4.55 -3.62 -10.53
N ILE A 13 4.72 -4.15 -9.31
CA ILE A 13 5.89 -4.98 -8.95
C ILE A 13 5.96 -6.23 -9.83
N ALA A 14 4.84 -6.93 -10.04
CA ALA A 14 4.80 -8.09 -10.92
C ALA A 14 5.17 -7.75 -12.37
N GLY A 15 4.72 -6.58 -12.87
CA GLY A 15 5.10 -6.07 -14.18
C GLY A 15 6.60 -5.77 -14.28
N LEU A 16 7.19 -5.16 -13.25
CA LEU A 16 8.62 -4.92 -13.17
C LEU A 16 9.42 -6.22 -13.11
N ASP A 17 8.95 -7.23 -12.37
CA ASP A 17 9.59 -8.56 -12.29
C ASP A 17 9.60 -9.27 -13.64
N ALA A 18 8.49 -9.23 -14.38
CA ALA A 18 8.43 -9.76 -15.73
C ALA A 18 9.39 -9.02 -16.69
N LYS A 19 9.47 -7.69 -16.57
CA LYS A 19 10.40 -6.87 -17.37
C LYS A 19 11.86 -7.21 -17.04
N ILE A 20 12.20 -7.32 -15.76
CA ILE A 20 13.55 -7.69 -15.28
C ILE A 20 13.94 -9.07 -15.83
N SER A 21 13.06 -10.07 -15.73
CA SER A 21 13.30 -11.41 -16.26
C SER A 21 13.59 -11.38 -17.77
N THR A 22 12.80 -10.61 -18.52
CA THR A 22 13.00 -10.48 -19.97
C THR A 22 14.36 -9.86 -20.31
N ILE A 23 14.77 -8.81 -19.58
CA ILE A 23 16.06 -8.16 -19.79
C ILE A 23 17.21 -9.09 -19.40
N GLU A 24 17.06 -9.88 -18.33
CA GLU A 24 18.07 -10.87 -17.91
C GLU A 24 18.28 -11.96 -18.97
N ASP A 25 17.20 -12.46 -19.58
CA ASP A 25 17.26 -13.43 -20.66
C ASP A 25 17.96 -12.84 -21.90
N GLU A 26 17.57 -11.64 -22.32
CA GLU A 26 18.21 -10.92 -23.45
C GLU A 26 19.70 -10.68 -23.19
N LEU A 27 20.06 -10.25 -21.98
CA LEU A 27 21.45 -10.01 -21.58
C LEU A 27 22.24 -11.32 -21.52
N GLY A 28 21.61 -12.42 -21.12
CA GLY A 28 22.16 -13.77 -21.18
C GLY A 28 22.51 -14.18 -22.61
N GLN A 29 21.59 -13.98 -23.56
CA GLN A 29 21.82 -14.25 -24.99
C GLN A 29 22.96 -13.40 -25.56
N LEU A 30 22.95 -12.08 -25.31
CA LEU A 30 24.01 -11.18 -25.77
C LEU A 30 25.39 -11.58 -25.23
N ASN A 31 25.47 -11.95 -23.95
CA ASN A 31 26.72 -12.40 -23.35
C ASN A 31 27.23 -13.71 -23.95
N TYR A 32 26.33 -14.63 -24.28
CA TYR A 32 26.65 -15.88 -24.95
C TYR A 32 27.19 -15.63 -26.36
N GLU A 33 26.50 -14.83 -27.17
CA GLU A 33 26.95 -14.47 -28.52
C GLU A 33 28.31 -13.75 -28.49
N ARG A 34 28.50 -12.85 -27.53
CA ARG A 34 29.78 -12.16 -27.31
C ARG A 34 30.91 -13.13 -27.00
N ASP A 35 30.66 -14.15 -26.17
CA ASP A 35 31.67 -15.16 -25.82
C ASP A 35 32.06 -16.03 -27.03
N LEU A 36 31.07 -16.42 -27.85
CA LEU A 36 31.32 -17.14 -29.11
C LEU A 36 32.17 -16.31 -30.08
N LEU A 37 31.83 -15.03 -30.27
CA LEU A 37 32.62 -14.13 -31.12
C LEU A 37 34.03 -13.91 -30.56
N SER A 38 34.17 -13.77 -29.23
CA SER A 38 35.48 -13.63 -28.60
C SER A 38 36.38 -14.84 -28.89
N LYS A 39 35.83 -16.06 -28.77
CA LYS A 39 36.54 -17.30 -29.09
C LYS A 39 36.91 -17.37 -30.57
N SER A 40 35.97 -17.07 -31.46
CA SER A 40 36.23 -17.11 -32.91
C SER A 40 37.30 -16.10 -33.34
N ILE A 41 37.28 -14.88 -32.78
CA ILE A 41 38.31 -13.87 -33.02
C ILE A 41 39.67 -14.38 -32.56
N GLU A 42 39.75 -14.98 -31.38
CA GLU A 42 41.01 -15.48 -30.84
C GLU A 42 41.58 -16.62 -31.69
N GLU A 43 40.77 -17.62 -32.03
CA GLU A 43 41.17 -18.73 -32.91
C GLU A 43 41.68 -18.23 -34.28
N LYS A 44 41.00 -17.24 -34.87
CA LYS A 44 41.43 -16.64 -36.14
C LYS A 44 42.71 -15.81 -36.00
N ARG A 45 42.91 -15.13 -34.86
CA ARG A 45 44.13 -14.38 -34.57
C ARG A 45 45.32 -15.31 -34.37
N GLU A 46 45.16 -16.39 -33.61
CA GLU A 46 46.19 -17.42 -33.44
C GLU A 46 46.62 -18.01 -34.80
N LEU A 47 45.65 -18.38 -35.64
CA LEU A 47 45.93 -18.89 -36.98
C LEU A 47 46.71 -17.88 -37.85
N LEU A 48 46.33 -16.61 -37.78
CA LEU A 48 47.01 -15.54 -38.52
C LEU A 48 48.44 -15.34 -37.99
N GLU A 49 48.63 -15.38 -36.67
CA GLU A 49 49.95 -15.28 -36.03
C GLU A 49 50.86 -16.44 -36.43
N GLU A 50 50.37 -17.67 -36.43
CA GLU A 50 51.12 -18.84 -36.90
C GLU A 50 51.58 -18.67 -38.36
N ARG A 51 50.67 -18.22 -39.24
CA ARG A 51 50.97 -17.97 -40.66
C ARG A 51 51.98 -16.84 -40.86
N LEU A 52 51.89 -15.77 -40.06
CA LEU A 52 52.85 -14.66 -40.09
C LEU A 52 54.24 -15.12 -39.61
N VAL A 53 54.32 -15.89 -38.53
CA VAL A 53 55.57 -16.45 -38.02
C VAL A 53 56.20 -17.40 -39.03
N TYR A 54 55.41 -18.26 -39.68
CA TYR A 54 55.88 -19.16 -40.72
C TYR A 54 56.42 -18.37 -41.92
N THR A 55 55.65 -17.39 -42.41
CA THR A 55 56.08 -16.48 -43.49
C THR A 55 57.36 -15.73 -43.12
N TYR A 56 57.50 -15.25 -41.90
CA TYR A 56 58.70 -14.54 -41.48
C TYR A 56 59.94 -15.46 -41.39
N LYS A 57 59.81 -16.63 -40.75
CA LYS A 57 60.91 -17.59 -40.57
C LYS A 57 61.38 -18.19 -41.90
N TYR A 58 60.46 -18.44 -42.82
CA TYR A 58 60.75 -19.19 -44.04
C TYR A 58 60.70 -18.37 -45.32
N SER A 59 60.14 -17.15 -45.38
CA SER A 59 59.97 -16.43 -46.67
C SER A 59 61.10 -15.48 -47.06
N LYS A 60 61.94 -15.00 -46.13
CA LYS A 60 62.90 -13.90 -46.39
C LYS A 60 63.85 -14.13 -47.56
N ASN A 61 64.07 -15.38 -47.96
CA ASN A 61 64.75 -15.74 -49.22
C ASN A 61 64.03 -16.81 -50.05
N ASN A 62 63.05 -17.56 -49.52
CA ASN A 62 62.50 -18.71 -50.26
C ASN A 62 61.50 -18.34 -51.34
N VAL A 63 60.66 -17.32 -51.18
CA VAL A 63 59.65 -17.01 -52.20
C VAL A 63 60.31 -16.51 -53.49
N VAL A 64 61.21 -15.53 -53.35
CA VAL A 64 62.00 -15.01 -54.48
C VAL A 64 62.90 -16.10 -55.05
N LYS A 65 63.53 -16.93 -54.19
CA LYS A 65 64.36 -18.05 -54.66
C LYS A 65 63.53 -19.13 -55.37
N MET A 66 62.36 -19.51 -54.88
CA MET A 66 61.46 -20.49 -55.53
C MET A 66 61.08 -20.02 -56.94
N ILE A 67 60.74 -18.73 -57.07
CA ILE A 67 60.44 -18.10 -58.36
C ILE A 67 61.67 -18.13 -59.28
N LEU A 68 62.86 -17.77 -58.76
CA LEU A 68 64.12 -17.75 -59.51
C LEU A 68 64.68 -19.14 -59.84
N THR A 69 64.31 -20.18 -59.10
CA THR A 69 64.73 -21.57 -59.32
C THR A 69 63.75 -22.38 -60.17
N ALA A 70 62.66 -21.77 -60.64
CA ALA A 70 61.71 -22.43 -61.52
C ALA A 70 62.42 -22.93 -62.80
N ARG A 71 62.22 -24.20 -63.15
CA ARG A 71 62.90 -24.86 -64.28
C ARG A 71 62.25 -24.53 -65.62
N ASP A 72 60.98 -24.17 -65.61
CA ASP A 72 60.21 -23.78 -66.78
C ASP A 72 59.12 -22.74 -66.45
N ILE A 73 58.48 -22.22 -67.50
CA ILE A 73 57.42 -21.21 -67.40
C ILE A 73 56.20 -21.74 -66.63
N ASN A 74 55.91 -23.05 -66.69
CA ASN A 74 54.76 -23.63 -66.01
C ASN A 74 54.97 -23.71 -64.48
N GLU A 75 56.18 -24.10 -64.05
CA GLU A 75 56.59 -24.11 -62.63
C GLU A 75 56.56 -22.68 -62.07
N PHE A 76 57.10 -21.70 -62.82
CA PHE A 76 57.03 -20.28 -62.46
C PHE A 76 55.58 -19.80 -62.27
N ILE A 77 54.72 -20.04 -63.25
CA ILE A 77 53.31 -19.65 -63.20
C ILE A 77 52.60 -20.29 -62.00
N SER A 78 52.85 -21.58 -61.74
CA SER A 78 52.25 -22.32 -60.62
C SER A 78 52.63 -21.72 -59.26
N ILE A 79 53.91 -21.36 -59.08
CA ILE A 79 54.40 -20.72 -57.85
C ILE A 79 53.74 -19.35 -57.65
N VAL A 80 53.62 -18.54 -58.71
CA VAL A 80 52.94 -17.23 -58.66
C VAL A 80 51.46 -17.38 -58.32
N TYR A 81 50.76 -18.36 -58.91
CA TYR A 81 49.36 -18.65 -58.58
C TYR A 81 49.20 -19.08 -57.12
N LEU A 82 50.11 -19.91 -56.59
CA LEU A 82 50.06 -20.39 -55.22
C LEU A 82 50.24 -19.25 -54.21
N LEU A 83 51.18 -18.34 -54.47
CA LEU A 83 51.38 -17.12 -53.66
C LEU A 83 50.15 -16.21 -53.66
N LYS A 84 49.57 -15.97 -54.85
CA LYS A 84 48.34 -15.17 -54.98
C LYS A 84 47.21 -15.76 -54.14
N ASN A 85 47.04 -17.08 -54.18
CA ASN A 85 45.99 -17.77 -53.42
C ASN A 85 46.21 -17.65 -51.90
N ILE A 86 47.45 -17.80 -51.42
CA ILE A 86 47.78 -17.62 -49.99
C ILE A 86 47.47 -16.19 -49.53
N LEU A 87 47.96 -15.19 -50.25
CA LEU A 87 47.70 -13.78 -49.91
C LEU A 87 46.21 -13.44 -49.94
N SER A 88 45.46 -13.99 -50.89
CA SER A 88 44.01 -13.84 -50.96
C SER A 88 43.30 -14.48 -49.76
N GLN A 89 43.79 -15.63 -49.27
CA GLN A 89 43.24 -16.29 -48.08
C GLN A 89 43.54 -15.50 -46.80
N ASP A 90 44.75 -14.96 -46.64
CA ASP A 90 45.11 -14.17 -45.47
C ASP A 90 44.35 -12.83 -45.43
N ALA A 91 44.14 -12.20 -46.59
CA ALA A 91 43.28 -11.04 -46.70
C ALA A 91 41.81 -11.35 -46.31
N ALA A 92 41.28 -12.50 -46.73
CA ALA A 92 39.95 -12.95 -46.36
C ALA A 92 39.84 -13.26 -44.85
N LEU A 93 40.87 -13.86 -44.26
CA LEU A 93 40.94 -14.12 -42.82
C LEU A 93 40.93 -12.81 -42.03
N LEU A 94 41.76 -11.84 -42.42
CA LEU A 94 41.80 -10.50 -41.82
C LEU A 94 40.44 -9.78 -41.89
N GLU A 95 39.76 -9.83 -43.05
CA GLU A 95 38.44 -9.22 -43.16
C GLU A 95 37.41 -9.94 -42.28
N SER A 96 37.48 -11.26 -42.16
CA SER A 96 36.59 -12.00 -41.25
C SER A 96 36.81 -11.63 -39.78
N ILE A 97 38.06 -11.45 -39.35
CA ILE A 97 38.40 -10.97 -37.99
C ILE A 97 37.83 -9.56 -37.77
N ARG A 98 37.97 -8.68 -38.78
CA ARG A 98 37.45 -7.32 -38.74
C ARG A 98 35.93 -7.30 -38.54
N LEU A 99 35.20 -8.10 -39.31
CA LEU A 99 33.74 -8.22 -39.24
C LEU A 99 33.26 -8.81 -37.91
N ASP A 100 33.94 -9.83 -37.38
CA ASP A 100 33.62 -10.40 -36.07
C ASP A 100 33.86 -9.38 -34.97
N LYS A 101 34.96 -8.63 -35.03
CA LYS A 101 35.26 -7.57 -34.08
C LYS A 101 34.22 -6.45 -34.10
N GLU A 102 33.79 -6.01 -35.29
CA GLU A 102 32.70 -5.05 -35.42
C GLU A 102 31.38 -5.59 -34.81
N SER A 103 31.11 -6.88 -34.99
CA SER A 103 29.93 -7.54 -34.39
C SER A 103 30.04 -7.63 -32.88
N TYR A 104 31.22 -7.98 -32.37
CA TYR A 104 31.53 -8.01 -30.94
C TYR A 104 31.31 -6.64 -30.30
N ASP A 105 31.84 -5.57 -30.90
CA ASP A 105 31.70 -4.20 -30.39
C ASP A 105 30.23 -3.75 -30.38
N ARG A 106 29.45 -4.14 -31.40
CA ARG A 106 28.00 -3.88 -31.43
C ARG A 106 27.25 -4.58 -30.31
N ILE A 107 27.53 -5.87 -30.09
CA ILE A 107 26.89 -6.66 -29.03
C ILE A 107 27.30 -6.15 -27.65
N MET A 108 28.57 -5.79 -27.49
CA MET A 108 29.08 -5.20 -26.24
C MET A 108 28.32 -3.92 -25.88
N ARG A 109 28.14 -2.97 -26.83
CA ARG A 109 27.32 -1.77 -26.59
C ARG A 109 25.88 -2.09 -26.21
N LYS A 110 25.23 -3.00 -26.94
CA LYS A 110 23.85 -3.43 -26.62
C LYS A 110 23.76 -4.07 -25.23
N SER A 111 24.75 -4.87 -24.84
CA SER A 111 24.80 -5.51 -23.52
C SER A 111 24.97 -4.49 -22.39
N GLU A 112 25.76 -3.44 -22.62
CA GLU A 112 25.91 -2.33 -21.66
C GLU A 112 24.62 -1.53 -21.51
N GLU A 113 23.94 -1.22 -22.61
CA GLU A 113 22.63 -0.56 -22.61
C GLU A 113 21.60 -1.39 -21.83
N LYS A 114 21.51 -2.69 -22.11
CA LYS A 114 20.60 -3.61 -21.39
C LYS A 114 20.95 -3.74 -19.92
N LYS A 115 22.23 -3.73 -19.57
CA LYS A 115 22.67 -3.75 -18.17
C LYS A 115 22.21 -2.49 -17.42
N ARG A 116 22.29 -1.31 -18.06
CA ARG A 116 21.77 -0.06 -17.49
C ARG A 116 20.25 -0.12 -17.32
N GLU A 117 19.52 -0.59 -18.34
CA GLU A 117 18.06 -0.77 -18.26
C GLU A 117 17.65 -1.74 -17.13
N LEU A 118 18.45 -2.79 -16.91
CA LEU A 118 18.25 -3.75 -15.82
C LEU A 118 18.46 -3.10 -14.45
N GLU A 119 19.54 -2.33 -14.28
CA GLU A 119 19.83 -1.60 -13.03
C GLU A 119 18.73 -0.58 -12.71
N GLU A 120 18.27 0.18 -13.70
CA GLU A 120 17.14 1.10 -13.56
C GLU A 120 15.86 0.36 -13.15
N SER A 121 15.51 -0.73 -13.84
CA SER A 121 14.31 -1.52 -13.54
C SER A 121 14.36 -2.14 -12.14
N ARG A 122 15.52 -2.64 -11.70
CA ARG A 122 15.73 -3.15 -10.33
C ARG A 122 15.59 -2.05 -9.28
N SER A 123 16.13 -0.85 -9.54
CA SER A 123 16.02 0.28 -8.62
C SER A 123 14.55 0.73 -8.45
N ALA A 124 13.79 0.76 -9.54
CA ALA A 124 12.36 1.07 -9.53
C ALA A 124 11.58 0.02 -8.73
N ARG A 125 11.87 -1.27 -8.94
CA ARG A 125 11.26 -2.38 -8.20
C ARG A 125 11.49 -2.26 -6.69
N ILE A 126 12.72 -1.96 -6.26
CA ILE A 126 13.06 -1.77 -4.85
C ILE A 126 12.27 -0.59 -4.25
N SER A 127 12.15 0.51 -5.00
CA SER A 127 11.39 1.68 -4.54
C SER A 127 9.90 1.35 -4.34
N GLU A 128 9.28 0.64 -5.29
CA GLU A 128 7.87 0.25 -5.16
C GLU A 128 7.64 -0.75 -4.02
N GLN A 129 8.54 -1.72 -3.85
CA GLN A 129 8.49 -2.66 -2.73
C GLN A 129 8.53 -1.93 -1.38
N GLN A 130 9.42 -0.95 -1.21
CA GLN A 130 9.52 -0.15 0.02
C GLN A 130 8.25 0.66 0.28
N LYS A 131 7.64 1.25 -0.76
CA LYS A 131 6.37 1.98 -0.62
C LYS A 131 5.24 1.05 -0.17
N LEU A 132 5.17 -0.15 -0.75
CA LEU A 132 4.17 -1.15 -0.39
C LEU A 132 4.33 -1.59 1.07
N GLU A 133 5.55 -1.92 1.50
CA GLU A 133 5.85 -2.32 2.89
C GLU A 133 5.45 -1.23 3.89
N LYS A 134 5.80 0.03 3.62
CA LYS A 134 5.42 1.17 4.46
C LYS A 134 3.90 1.35 4.55
N ASN A 135 3.18 1.06 3.46
CA ASN A 135 1.71 1.14 3.47
C ASN A 135 1.09 0.00 4.26
N LEU A 136 1.64 -1.22 4.17
CA LEU A 136 1.21 -2.37 4.96
C LEU A 136 1.41 -2.15 6.46
N GLU A 137 2.58 -1.67 6.87
CA GLU A 137 2.89 -1.36 8.28
C GLU A 137 1.91 -0.33 8.86
N LYS A 138 1.60 0.73 8.11
CA LYS A 138 0.58 1.72 8.52
C LYS A 138 -0.80 1.10 8.69
N ASN A 139 -1.18 0.19 7.80
CA ASN A 139 -2.48 -0.48 7.86
C ASN A 139 -2.58 -1.43 9.06
N GLU A 140 -1.50 -2.15 9.39
CA GLU A 140 -1.45 -3.00 10.58
C GLU A 140 -1.63 -2.19 11.86
N LEU A 141 -0.94 -1.04 11.98
CA LEU A 141 -1.08 -0.14 13.11
C LEU A 141 -2.51 0.40 13.26
N LEU A 142 -3.16 0.75 12.14
CA LEU A 142 -4.55 1.19 12.15
C LEU A 142 -5.50 0.06 12.57
N LEU A 143 -5.26 -1.15 12.09
CA LEU A 143 -6.05 -2.33 12.45
C LEU A 143 -5.96 -2.60 13.96
N GLU A 144 -4.78 -2.46 14.55
CA GLU A 144 -4.56 -2.65 15.98
C GLU A 144 -5.31 -1.59 16.81
N LYS A 145 -5.23 -0.31 16.40
CA LYS A 145 -6.00 0.78 17.03
C LYS A 145 -7.50 0.52 16.98
N VAL A 146 -8.03 0.14 15.82
CA VAL A 146 -9.45 -0.18 15.64
C VAL A 146 -9.88 -1.38 16.49
N LYS A 147 -9.03 -2.42 16.59
CA LYS A 147 -9.30 -3.57 17.47
C LYS A 147 -9.37 -3.15 18.93
N HIS A 148 -8.44 -2.32 19.39
CA HIS A 148 -8.42 -1.81 20.76
C HIS A 148 -9.65 -0.95 21.07
N GLU A 149 -10.00 -0.01 20.19
CA GLU A 149 -11.21 0.82 20.33
C GLU A 149 -12.47 -0.03 20.34
N LYS A 150 -12.58 -1.01 19.43
CA LYS A 150 -13.70 -1.94 19.38
C LYS A 150 -13.81 -2.77 20.67
N ALA A 151 -12.70 -3.23 21.23
CA ALA A 151 -12.69 -3.97 22.48
C ALA A 151 -13.18 -3.08 23.65
N SER A 152 -12.71 -1.83 23.72
CA SER A 152 -13.16 -0.85 24.71
C SER A 152 -14.68 -0.59 24.59
N VAL A 153 -15.17 -0.32 23.39
CA VAL A 153 -16.60 -0.10 23.13
C VAL A 153 -17.43 -1.35 23.45
N SER A 154 -16.96 -2.53 23.07
CA SER A 154 -17.63 -3.80 23.39
C SER A 154 -17.74 -4.03 24.91
N GLY A 155 -16.70 -3.68 25.67
CA GLY A 155 -16.73 -3.75 27.13
C GLY A 155 -17.75 -2.78 27.74
N ILE A 156 -17.80 -1.53 27.25
CA ILE A 156 -18.79 -0.54 27.69
C ILE A 156 -20.21 -1.01 27.38
N LEU A 157 -20.45 -1.55 26.18
CA LEU A 157 -21.76 -2.07 25.77
C LEU A 157 -22.20 -3.25 26.64
N ALA A 158 -21.29 -4.17 26.99
CA ALA A 158 -21.59 -5.26 27.90
C ALA A 158 -22.01 -4.74 29.29
N ALA A 159 -21.28 -3.76 29.83
CA ALA A 159 -21.61 -3.16 31.12
C ALA A 159 -22.97 -2.40 31.11
N ILE A 160 -23.31 -1.73 30.00
CA ILE A 160 -24.63 -1.08 29.82
C ILE A 160 -25.73 -2.15 29.81
N ARG A 161 -25.56 -3.24 29.04
CA ARG A 161 -26.54 -4.33 28.97
C ARG A 161 -26.80 -4.96 30.32
N GLU A 162 -25.75 -5.19 31.12
CA GLU A 162 -25.92 -5.71 32.49
C GLU A 162 -26.66 -4.73 33.41
N ARG A 163 -26.40 -3.42 33.33
CA ARG A 163 -27.15 -2.42 34.11
C ARG A 163 -28.61 -2.41 33.73
N ILE A 164 -28.91 -2.37 32.44
CA ILE A 164 -30.28 -2.42 31.92
C ILE A 164 -30.98 -3.69 32.40
N ALA A 165 -30.35 -4.86 32.28
CA ALA A 165 -30.93 -6.13 32.70
C ALA A 165 -31.28 -6.19 34.19
N ARG A 166 -30.53 -5.52 35.06
CA ARG A 166 -30.84 -5.45 36.51
C ARG A 166 -32.03 -4.56 36.84
N ILE A 167 -32.24 -3.50 36.04
CA ILE A 167 -33.22 -2.44 36.32
C ILE A 167 -34.53 -2.65 35.55
N GLN A 168 -34.50 -3.46 34.49
CA GLN A 168 -35.58 -3.77 33.56
C GLN A 168 -36.96 -3.91 34.25
N PRO A 169 -37.85 -2.90 34.14
CA PRO A 169 -39.17 -2.97 34.74
C PRO A 169 -40.14 -3.82 33.91
N GLU A 170 -41.17 -4.40 34.55
CA GLU A 170 -42.18 -5.20 33.85
C GLU A 170 -42.97 -4.33 32.84
N GLY A 171 -43.10 -4.81 31.61
CA GLY A 171 -43.91 -4.18 30.56
C GLY A 171 -43.29 -2.99 29.83
N VAL A 172 -42.02 -2.63 30.09
CA VAL A 172 -41.31 -1.54 29.39
C VAL A 172 -39.93 -2.01 28.95
N THR A 173 -39.56 -1.83 27.68
CA THR A 173 -38.25 -2.27 27.18
C THR A 173 -37.24 -1.13 27.26
N LEU A 174 -36.09 -1.35 27.90
CA LEU A 174 -35.03 -0.35 27.97
C LEU A 174 -33.97 -0.61 26.90
N THR A 175 -33.75 0.35 25.99
CA THR A 175 -32.89 0.17 24.80
C THR A 175 -31.63 1.05 24.79
N GLY A 176 -31.53 1.99 25.73
CA GLY A 176 -30.41 2.91 25.84
C GLY A 176 -30.27 3.54 27.22
N GLU A 177 -29.13 4.19 27.47
CA GLU A 177 -28.82 4.83 28.75
C GLU A 177 -28.06 6.14 28.52
N TRP A 178 -28.39 7.17 29.31
CA TRP A 178 -27.62 8.39 29.45
C TRP A 178 -27.18 8.55 30.90
N SER A 179 -25.91 8.90 31.12
CA SER A 179 -25.45 9.40 32.42
C SER A 179 -25.67 10.91 32.48
N MET A 180 -26.57 11.36 33.35
CA MET A 180 -26.99 12.76 33.41
C MET A 180 -26.88 13.32 34.83
N VAL A 181 -26.65 14.62 34.94
CA VAL A 181 -26.83 15.36 36.19
C VAL A 181 -28.30 15.75 36.29
N ALA A 182 -29.02 15.14 37.23
CA ALA A 182 -30.40 15.44 37.50
C ALA A 182 -30.55 16.53 38.55
N THR A 183 -31.45 17.46 38.28
CA THR A 183 -32.05 18.39 39.24
C THR A 183 -33.53 18.08 39.38
N SER A 184 -34.20 18.73 40.32
CA SER A 184 -35.64 18.60 40.50
C SER A 184 -36.31 19.94 40.73
N TYR A 185 -37.58 20.04 40.34
CA TYR A 185 -38.41 21.20 40.57
C TYR A 185 -39.86 20.80 40.87
N TYR A 186 -40.56 21.68 41.60
CA TYR A 186 -41.94 21.46 42.03
C TYR A 186 -42.93 22.14 41.09
N ALA A 187 -43.88 21.38 40.54
CA ALA A 187 -44.85 21.84 39.55
C ALA A 187 -45.90 22.85 40.06
N GLY A 188 -46.10 22.93 41.39
CA GLY A 188 -47.15 23.77 42.01
C GLY A 188 -46.64 25.07 42.63
N GLY A 189 -45.36 25.41 42.48
CA GLY A 189 -44.81 26.64 43.03
C GLY A 189 -45.24 27.88 42.23
N GLY A 190 -45.71 28.93 42.91
CA GLY A 190 -46.10 30.22 42.28
C GLY A 190 -44.98 31.00 41.58
N GLY A 191 -43.77 30.45 41.49
CA GLY A 191 -42.60 31.02 40.82
C GLY A 191 -42.25 30.37 39.47
N ILE A 192 -43.12 29.52 38.91
CA ILE A 192 -42.89 28.94 37.59
C ILE A 192 -43.23 29.98 36.51
N ASN A 193 -42.19 30.54 35.90
CA ASN A 193 -42.33 31.34 34.69
C ASN A 193 -43.01 30.48 33.60
N GLY A 194 -44.09 30.97 32.99
CA GLY A 194 -44.79 30.26 31.89
C GLY A 194 -46.05 29.47 32.29
N ASN A 195 -46.73 29.83 33.39
CA ASN A 195 -48.02 29.24 33.80
C ASN A 195 -48.00 27.72 34.09
N GLY A 196 -46.82 27.12 34.26
CA GLY A 196 -46.65 25.67 34.43
C GLY A 196 -46.89 24.86 33.15
N ILE A 197 -46.66 25.46 31.98
CA ILE A 197 -46.79 24.81 30.67
C ILE A 197 -45.39 24.45 30.14
N THR A 198 -45.18 23.20 29.75
CA THR A 198 -43.93 22.71 29.19
C THR A 198 -43.74 23.12 27.74
N ALA A 199 -42.52 22.98 27.20
CA ALA A 199 -42.22 23.26 25.79
C ALA A 199 -43.11 22.49 24.77
N THR A 200 -43.62 21.31 25.14
CA THR A 200 -44.58 20.54 24.32
C THR A 200 -46.04 20.94 24.52
N GLY A 201 -46.34 21.94 25.36
CA GLY A 201 -47.68 22.44 25.63
C GLY A 201 -48.44 21.66 26.71
N LEU A 202 -47.79 20.73 27.42
CA LEU A 202 -48.41 19.96 28.50
C LEU A 202 -48.30 20.72 29.82
N ARG A 203 -49.26 20.52 30.73
CA ARG A 203 -49.13 21.04 32.10
C ARG A 203 -48.09 20.22 32.88
N ALA A 204 -47.11 20.91 33.46
CA ALA A 204 -46.05 20.33 34.28
C ALA A 204 -46.65 19.52 35.42
N ARG A 205 -46.16 18.29 35.59
CA ARG A 205 -46.54 17.32 36.61
C ARG A 205 -45.49 16.22 36.65
N LYS A 206 -45.50 15.40 37.71
CA LYS A 206 -44.67 14.19 37.76
C LYS A 206 -44.88 13.32 36.53
N GLY A 207 -43.77 12.80 35.99
CA GLY A 207 -43.72 12.09 34.71
C GLY A 207 -43.41 12.96 33.49
N LEU A 208 -43.29 14.28 33.63
CA LEU A 208 -42.72 15.16 32.60
C LEU A 208 -41.35 15.65 33.05
N VAL A 209 -40.38 15.69 32.13
CA VAL A 209 -39.00 16.09 32.43
C VAL A 209 -38.49 17.12 31.43
N ALA A 210 -37.64 18.01 31.90
CA ALA A 210 -36.93 18.95 31.04
C ALA A 210 -35.61 18.35 30.58
N VAL A 211 -35.32 18.45 29.29
CA VAL A 211 -34.10 17.92 28.67
C VAL A 211 -33.49 18.92 27.70
N ASP A 212 -32.27 18.65 27.23
CA ASP A 212 -31.72 19.29 26.04
C ASP A 212 -32.18 18.53 24.78
N PRO A 213 -32.98 19.14 23.88
CA PRO A 213 -33.43 18.50 22.64
C PRO A 213 -32.31 18.03 21.71
N LYS A 214 -31.09 18.57 21.85
CA LYS A 214 -29.91 18.12 21.11
C LYS A 214 -29.37 16.76 21.59
N VAL A 215 -29.69 16.37 22.83
CA VAL A 215 -29.26 15.11 23.45
C VAL A 215 -30.40 14.11 23.50
N ILE A 216 -31.57 14.53 23.98
CA ILE A 216 -32.80 13.72 24.05
C ILE A 216 -33.91 14.52 23.38
N ARG A 217 -34.47 13.99 22.28
CA ARG A 217 -35.56 14.67 21.56
C ARG A 217 -36.80 14.78 22.44
N LEU A 218 -37.55 15.86 22.28
CA LEU A 218 -38.85 15.99 22.94
C LEU A 218 -39.81 14.91 22.44
N GLY A 219 -40.68 14.43 23.32
CA GLY A 219 -41.58 13.29 23.10
C GLY A 219 -40.96 11.92 23.41
N THR A 220 -39.65 11.83 23.61
CA THR A 220 -38.99 10.56 23.98
C THR A 220 -39.49 10.07 25.35
N LYS A 221 -39.87 8.79 25.41
CA LYS A 221 -40.19 8.09 26.66
C LYS A 221 -38.90 7.66 27.33
N LEU A 222 -38.83 7.89 28.64
CA LEU A 222 -37.66 7.64 29.47
C LEU A 222 -38.08 6.82 30.69
N TYR A 223 -37.13 6.10 31.26
CA TYR A 223 -37.28 5.48 32.56
C TYR A 223 -36.16 5.94 33.48
N ILE A 224 -36.50 6.35 34.70
CA ILE A 224 -35.56 6.87 35.68
C ILE A 224 -35.77 6.12 36.98
N GLU A 225 -34.73 5.43 37.44
CA GLU A 225 -34.79 4.62 38.66
C GLU A 225 -35.20 5.49 39.88
N GLY A 226 -36.18 5.02 40.64
CA GLY A 226 -36.76 5.76 41.78
C GLY A 226 -37.71 6.91 41.41
N TYR A 227 -37.86 7.26 40.13
CA TYR A 227 -38.81 8.27 39.64
C TYR A 227 -39.93 7.67 38.77
N GLY A 228 -39.61 6.67 37.94
CA GLY A 228 -40.54 5.97 37.07
C GLY A 228 -40.45 6.40 35.60
N VAL A 229 -41.50 6.08 34.83
CA VAL A 229 -41.61 6.45 33.41
C VAL A 229 -41.84 7.94 33.27
N ALA A 230 -41.12 8.56 32.34
CA ALA A 230 -41.17 9.98 32.08
C ALA A 230 -41.22 10.29 30.58
N ILE A 231 -41.71 11.47 30.21
CA ILE A 231 -41.67 12.00 28.84
C ILE A 231 -40.81 13.24 28.82
N ALA A 232 -39.85 13.30 27.90
CA ALA A 232 -39.11 14.50 27.55
C ALA A 232 -40.07 15.55 26.98
N ALA A 233 -40.61 16.42 27.83
CA ALA A 233 -41.72 17.30 27.47
C ALA A 233 -41.37 18.78 27.59
N ASP A 234 -40.23 19.10 28.22
CA ASP A 234 -39.86 20.47 28.50
C ASP A 234 -38.40 20.76 28.16
N THR A 235 -38.07 22.05 28.14
CA THR A 235 -36.70 22.54 27.96
C THR A 235 -36.43 23.68 28.93
N GLY A 236 -35.22 23.72 29.48
CA GLY A 236 -34.78 24.82 30.35
C GLY A 236 -33.58 25.55 29.77
N GLY A 237 -33.45 26.84 30.11
CA GLY A 237 -32.25 27.63 29.74
C GLY A 237 -30.96 27.00 30.28
N TRP A 238 -31.02 26.43 31.49
CA TRP A 238 -29.89 25.80 32.20
C TRP A 238 -29.79 24.27 32.01
N ILE A 239 -30.78 23.68 31.33
CA ILE A 239 -30.84 22.25 31.02
C ILE A 239 -30.24 22.04 29.63
N LYS A 240 -28.90 21.95 29.61
CA LYS A 240 -28.07 21.81 28.40
C LYS A 240 -27.08 20.66 28.56
N GLY A 241 -26.84 19.94 27.47
CA GLY A 241 -25.99 18.75 27.46
C GLY A 241 -26.56 17.61 28.31
N ASN A 242 -25.71 16.94 29.08
CA ASN A 242 -26.10 15.80 29.94
C ASN A 242 -26.74 16.26 31.26
N ARG A 243 -27.76 17.11 31.19
CA ARG A 243 -28.57 17.56 32.32
C ARG A 243 -30.04 17.25 32.09
N ILE A 244 -30.73 16.89 33.15
CA ILE A 244 -32.16 16.60 33.15
C ILE A 244 -32.80 17.22 34.39
N ASP A 245 -34.02 17.73 34.25
CA ASP A 245 -34.78 18.29 35.37
C ASP A 245 -36.06 17.49 35.59
N LEU A 246 -36.21 16.95 36.80
CA LEU A 246 -37.34 16.09 37.19
C LEU A 246 -38.45 16.92 37.84
N CYS A 247 -39.66 16.84 37.29
CA CYS A 247 -40.82 17.49 37.88
C CYS A 247 -41.41 16.62 38.99
N PHE A 248 -41.61 17.17 40.19
CA PHE A 248 -42.35 16.47 41.26
C PHE A 248 -43.64 17.20 41.62
N ASP A 249 -44.56 16.45 42.23
CA ASP A 249 -45.86 16.96 42.65
C ASP A 249 -45.82 17.57 44.05
N THR A 250 -44.71 17.44 44.78
CA THR A 250 -44.50 18.08 46.09
C THR A 250 -43.10 18.68 46.23
N LEU A 251 -43.01 19.76 46.99
CA LEU A 251 -41.73 20.41 47.32
C LEU A 251 -40.84 19.49 48.18
N GLU A 252 -41.45 18.66 49.02
CA GLU A 252 -40.74 17.72 49.87
C GLU A 252 -40.01 16.64 49.05
N GLU A 253 -40.68 16.06 48.03
CA GLU A 253 -40.02 15.13 47.10
C GLU A 253 -38.84 15.78 46.37
N CYS A 254 -38.95 17.05 45.96
CA CYS A 254 -37.85 17.79 45.34
C CYS A 254 -36.64 17.91 46.28
N TYR A 255 -36.86 18.31 47.53
CA TYR A 255 -35.77 18.45 48.50
C TYR A 255 -35.12 17.10 48.82
N ARG A 256 -35.91 16.04 48.97
CA ARG A 256 -35.38 14.68 49.18
C ARG A 256 -34.58 14.19 47.97
N PHE A 257 -35.01 14.52 46.76
CA PHE A 257 -34.28 14.15 45.54
C PHE A 257 -32.99 14.98 45.37
N GLY A 258 -33.06 16.30 45.49
CA GLY A 258 -31.90 17.18 45.37
C GLY A 258 -31.21 17.09 44.00
N ARG A 259 -29.90 17.38 43.95
CA ARG A 259 -29.08 17.28 42.73
C ARG A 259 -28.16 16.09 42.81
N ARG A 260 -28.20 15.21 41.82
CA ARG A 260 -27.39 13.97 41.80
C ARG A 260 -27.09 13.52 40.37
N LYS A 261 -26.05 12.71 40.21
CA LYS A 261 -25.82 11.99 38.95
C LYS A 261 -26.71 10.76 38.92
N ILE A 262 -27.44 10.57 37.82
CA ILE A 262 -28.33 9.42 37.61
C ILE A 262 -28.07 8.82 36.23
N TYR A 263 -28.57 7.60 36.06
CA TYR A 263 -28.76 7.01 34.74
C TYR A 263 -30.23 7.20 34.31
N VAL A 264 -30.42 7.64 33.08
CA VAL A 264 -31.72 7.82 32.43
C VAL A 264 -31.78 6.82 31.29
N TYR A 265 -32.81 5.99 31.27
CA TYR A 265 -32.94 4.93 30.27
C TYR A 265 -33.92 5.32 29.17
N LEU A 266 -33.62 4.97 27.92
CA LEU A 266 -34.57 5.05 26.82
C LEU A 266 -35.60 3.94 26.98
N ALA A 267 -36.88 4.30 27.02
CA ALA A 267 -37.98 3.36 27.17
C ALA A 267 -38.79 3.28 25.87
N GLU A 268 -39.02 2.06 25.39
CA GLU A 268 -39.87 1.75 24.22
C GLU A 268 -41.15 1.02 24.64
#